data_AF-A0A3C0VK65-F1
#
_entry.id   AF-A0A3C0VK65-F1
#
_cell.length_a   1.000
_cell.length_b   1.000
_cell.length_c   1.000
_cell.angle_alpha   90.00
_cell.angle_beta   90.00
_cell.angle_gamma   90.00
#
_symmetry.space_group_name_H-M   'P 1'
#
loop_
_entity.id
_entity.type
_entity.pdbx_description
1 polymer ?
#
loop_
_entity_poly.entity_id
_entity_poly.type
_entity_poly.pdbx_seq_one_letter_code
_entity_poly.pdbx_strand_id
1 'polypeptide(L)'
;MNRLLGAKILEARRWRVDLENPAITLHVSLIGTRALVSWEHVPGRGGLPLGASGKVACLLSGGIDSPVAAYRMMRRGALPVFVHCHGFPYTTRAGQEKARRLAEILLRGQGAHPFWQVPLAEIQQRII
;
A
#
# COMPACT_ATOMS: atom_id res chain seq x y z
N MET A 1 12.41 -17.51 -30.24
CA MET A 1 11.12 -17.76 -29.55
C MET A 1 10.02 -16.83 -30.05
N ASN A 2 10.10 -15.51 -29.85
CA ASN A 2 9.03 -14.56 -30.19
C ASN A 2 8.52 -14.69 -31.63
N ARG A 3 9.43 -14.82 -32.62
CA ARG A 3 9.06 -15.03 -34.03
C ARG A 3 8.24 -16.31 -34.27
N LEU A 4 8.63 -17.43 -33.63
CA LEU A 4 7.92 -18.72 -33.77
C LEU A 4 6.53 -18.64 -33.15
N LEU A 5 6.44 -18.05 -31.95
CA LEU A 5 5.17 -17.88 -31.24
C LEU A 5 4.24 -16.93 -32.00
N GLY A 6 4.77 -15.78 -32.46
CA GLY A 6 4.05 -14.82 -33.28
C GLY A 6 3.56 -15.43 -34.60
N ALA A 7 4.39 -16.22 -35.28
CA ALA A 7 3.99 -16.94 -36.48
C ALA A 7 2.84 -17.93 -36.22
N LYS A 8 2.89 -18.67 -35.11
CA LYS A 8 1.81 -19.59 -34.72
C LYS A 8 0.50 -18.87 -34.37
N ILE A 9 0.58 -17.71 -33.73
CA ILE A 9 -0.59 -16.86 -33.44
C ILE A 9 -1.17 -16.30 -34.73
N LEU A 10 -0.31 -15.82 -35.64
CA LEU A 10 -0.71 -15.33 -36.96
C LEU A 10 -1.42 -16.42 -37.77
N GLU A 11 -0.88 -17.64 -37.78
CA GLU A 11 -1.49 -18.81 -38.45
C GLU A 11 -2.88 -19.13 -37.87
N ALA A 12 -3.02 -19.11 -36.55
CA ALA A 12 -4.26 -19.50 -35.88
C ALA A 12 -5.34 -18.41 -35.85
N ARG A 13 -4.96 -17.12 -35.80
CA ARG A 13 -5.88 -16.00 -35.55
C ARG A 13 -5.90 -14.93 -36.64
N ARG A 14 -4.91 -14.92 -37.55
CA ARG A 14 -4.72 -13.89 -38.58
C ARG A 14 -4.62 -12.47 -38.03
N TRP A 15 -4.20 -12.32 -36.78
CA TRP A 15 -3.96 -11.01 -36.17
C TRP A 15 -2.70 -10.37 -36.72
N ARG A 16 -2.76 -9.06 -37.00
CA ARG A 16 -1.60 -8.28 -37.43
C ARG A 16 -0.64 -8.10 -36.26
N VAL A 17 0.66 -8.26 -36.54
CA VAL A 17 1.72 -7.94 -35.58
C VAL A 17 2.07 -6.46 -35.71
N ASP A 18 2.02 -5.74 -34.58
CA ASP A 18 2.47 -4.36 -34.43
C ASP A 18 3.47 -4.31 -33.28
N LEU A 19 4.70 -3.84 -33.54
CA LEU A 19 5.77 -3.78 -32.55
C LEU A 19 5.88 -2.39 -31.90
N GLU A 20 5.21 -1.38 -32.46
CA GLU A 20 5.24 -0.01 -31.97
C GLU A 20 4.01 0.29 -31.11
N ASN A 21 2.83 -0.12 -31.58
CA ASN A 21 1.56 0.12 -30.89
C ASN A 21 0.64 -1.12 -30.88
N PRO A 22 1.02 -2.18 -30.14
CA PRO A 22 0.22 -3.39 -30.03
C PRO A 22 -1.09 -3.16 -29.28
N ALA A 23 -2.20 -3.67 -29.80
CA ALA A 23 -3.46 -3.71 -29.07
C ALA A 23 -3.40 -4.66 -27.85
N ILE A 24 -2.61 -5.73 -27.95
CA ILE A 24 -2.37 -6.71 -26.89
C ILE A 24 -0.90 -7.11 -26.95
N THR A 25 -0.20 -7.04 -25.81
CA THR A 25 1.17 -7.53 -25.67
C THR A 25 1.15 -8.85 -24.91
N LEU A 26 1.57 -9.93 -25.55
CA LEU A 26 1.72 -11.23 -24.88
C LEU A 26 3.11 -11.34 -24.24
N HIS A 27 3.12 -11.49 -22.93
CA HIS A 27 4.30 -11.75 -22.13
C HIS A 27 4.42 -13.26 -21.88
N VAL A 28 5.55 -13.85 -22.27
CA VAL A 28 5.85 -15.27 -22.06
C VAL A 28 7.10 -15.38 -21.21
N SER A 29 6.95 -15.88 -19.99
CA SER A 29 8.05 -16.15 -19.07
C SER A 29 8.29 -17.64 -18.95
N LEU A 30 9.51 -18.10 -19.23
CA LEU A 30 9.91 -19.49 -19.05
C LEU A 30 10.52 -19.65 -17.65
N ILE A 31 9.92 -20.51 -16.82
CA ILE A 31 10.36 -20.79 -15.45
C ILE A 31 10.60 -22.29 -15.34
N GLY A 32 11.88 -22.69 -15.37
CA GLY A 32 12.27 -24.10 -15.45
C GLY A 32 11.68 -24.77 -16.69
N THR A 33 10.85 -25.79 -16.50
CA THR A 33 10.18 -26.54 -17.58
C THR A 33 8.77 -26.02 -17.90
N ARG A 34 8.35 -24.90 -17.30
CA ARG A 34 7.01 -24.34 -17.47
C ARG A 34 7.05 -22.99 -18.19
N ALA A 35 5.97 -22.69 -18.91
CA ALA A 35 5.74 -21.38 -19.51
C ALA A 35 4.57 -20.69 -18.82
N LEU A 36 4.78 -19.47 -18.33
CA LEU A 36 3.74 -18.57 -17.85
C LEU A 36 3.42 -17.56 -18.96
N VAL A 37 2.16 -17.49 -19.35
CA VAL A 37 1.69 -16.58 -20.40
C VAL A 37 0.71 -15.59 -19.79
N SER A 38 0.95 -14.30 -20.00
CA SER A 38 0.04 -13.22 -19.59
C SER A 38 -0.07 -12.17 -20.69
N TRP A 39 -1.14 -11.39 -20.66
CA TRP A 39 -1.35 -10.27 -21.60
C TRP A 39 -1.71 -8.97 -20.90
N GLU A 40 -1.98 -9.04 -19.59
CA GLU A 40 -2.31 -7.89 -18.76
C GLU A 40 -1.22 -7.74 -17.69
N HIS A 41 -0.77 -6.50 -17.51
CA HIS A 41 0.11 -6.13 -16.42
C HIS A 41 -0.59 -5.07 -15.58
N VAL A 42 -1.09 -5.48 -14.41
CA VAL A 42 -1.71 -4.57 -13.44
C VAL A 42 -0.61 -4.04 -12.52
N PRO A 43 -0.22 -2.76 -12.61
CA PRO A 43 0.80 -2.20 -11.75
C PRO A 43 0.34 -2.23 -10.29
N GLY A 44 1.15 -2.84 -9.42
CA GLY A 44 0.93 -2.79 -7.99
C GLY A 44 1.18 -1.39 -7.40
N ARG A 45 0.97 -1.24 -6.09
CA ARG A 45 1.23 0.03 -5.39
C ARG A 45 2.70 0.46 -5.43
N GLY A 46 3.62 -0.45 -5.76
CA GLY A 46 5.07 -0.24 -5.72
C GLY A 46 5.58 0.09 -4.32
N GLY A 47 6.79 0.66 -4.24
CA GLY A 47 7.45 0.91 -2.96
C GLY A 47 8.20 -0.30 -2.43
N LEU A 48 8.54 -0.27 -1.14
CA LEU A 48 9.29 -1.34 -0.47
C LEU A 48 8.38 -2.23 0.39
N PRO A 49 8.71 -3.52 0.59
CA PRO A 49 7.99 -4.38 1.51
C PRO A 49 7.87 -3.75 2.90
N LEU A 50 6.68 -3.81 3.49
CA LEU A 50 6.44 -3.24 4.81
C LEU A 50 7.32 -3.93 5.87
N GLY A 51 8.06 -3.14 6.65
CA GLY A 51 9.01 -3.63 7.64
C GLY A 51 10.46 -3.74 7.14
N ALA A 52 10.72 -3.66 5.83
CA ALA A 52 12.07 -3.69 5.28
C ALA A 52 12.96 -2.54 5.78
N SER A 53 12.36 -1.42 6.20
CA SER A 53 13.06 -0.23 6.71
C SER A 53 12.91 -0.05 8.22
N GLY A 54 12.59 -1.12 8.95
CA GLY A 54 12.43 -1.08 10.41
C GLY A 54 11.12 -0.44 10.88
N LYS A 55 11.05 -0.17 12.19
CA LYS A 55 9.86 0.39 12.86
C LYS A 55 10.00 1.88 13.07
N VAL A 56 8.91 2.61 12.87
CA VAL A 56 8.84 4.06 13.12
C VAL A 56 7.62 4.40 13.96
N ALA A 57 7.78 5.29 14.94
CA ALA A 57 6.64 5.85 15.66
C ALA A 57 5.93 6.87 14.75
N CYS A 58 4.62 6.71 14.57
CA CYS A 58 3.80 7.61 13.75
C CYS A 58 2.75 8.26 14.62
N LEU A 59 2.92 9.55 14.92
CA LEU A 59 1.86 10.35 15.51
C LEU A 59 0.70 10.43 14.53
N LEU A 60 -0.45 9.89 14.94
CA LEU A 60 -1.67 9.85 14.13
C LEU A 60 -2.74 10.70 14.79
N SER A 61 -3.26 11.67 14.05
CA SER A 61 -4.36 12.53 14.47
C SER A 61 -5.63 12.20 13.69
N GLY A 62 -6.75 12.81 14.08
CA GLY A 62 -7.97 12.80 13.28
C GLY A 62 -7.91 13.73 12.05
N GLY A 63 -6.76 14.33 11.74
CA GLY A 63 -6.55 15.21 10.58
C GLY A 63 -6.27 14.42 9.29
N ILE A 64 -5.98 15.15 8.20
CA ILE A 64 -5.68 14.56 6.88
C ILE A 64 -4.18 14.34 6.65
N ASP A 65 -3.33 15.11 7.31
CA ASP A 65 -1.88 15.11 7.00
C ASP A 65 -1.15 13.91 7.58
N SER A 66 -1.41 13.59 8.86
CA SER A 66 -0.75 12.48 9.56
C SER A 66 -0.97 11.11 8.92
N PRO A 67 -2.17 10.72 8.42
CA PRO A 67 -2.31 9.46 7.69
C PRO A 67 -1.59 9.46 6.34
N VAL A 68 -1.52 10.60 5.64
CA VAL A 68 -0.76 10.71 4.38
C VAL A 68 0.74 10.59 4.64
N ALA A 69 1.25 11.23 5.70
CA ALA A 69 2.64 11.11 6.13
C ALA A 69 2.99 9.65 6.48
N ALA A 70 2.15 8.99 7.28
CA ALA A 70 2.32 7.58 7.62
C ALA A 70 2.33 6.68 6.36
N TYR A 71 1.39 6.87 5.43
CA TYR A 71 1.34 6.13 4.17
C TYR A 71 2.61 6.30 3.33
N ARG A 72 3.14 7.52 3.24
CA ARG A 72 4.41 7.79 2.54
C ARG A 72 5.59 7.05 3.16
N MET A 73 5.63 6.98 4.49
CA MET A 73 6.66 6.19 5.20
C MET A 73 6.49 4.69 4.97
N MET A 74 5.25 4.18 5.01
CA MET A 74 4.94 2.78 4.69
C MET A 74 5.37 2.40 3.28
N ARG A 75 5.18 3.29 2.30
CA ARG A 75 5.65 3.11 0.91
C ARG A 75 7.17 2.99 0.80
N ARG A 76 7.92 3.48 1.78
CA ARG A 76 9.38 3.32 1.91
C ARG A 76 9.76 2.15 2.82
N GLY A 77 8.84 1.23 3.10
CA GLY A 77 9.10 -0.01 3.84
C GLY A 77 9.14 0.17 5.36
N ALA A 78 8.79 1.35 5.88
CA ALA A 78 8.76 1.57 7.33
C ALA A 78 7.49 0.97 7.94
N LEU A 79 7.64 0.20 9.01
CA LEU A 79 6.52 -0.37 9.76
C LEU A 79 6.01 0.66 10.79
N PRO A 80 4.80 1.23 10.64
CA PRO A 80 4.31 2.24 11.55
C PRO A 80 3.87 1.60 12.88
N VAL A 81 4.30 2.22 13.98
CA VAL A 81 3.72 2.06 15.31
C VAL A 81 2.88 3.31 15.55
N PHE A 82 1.56 3.17 15.44
CA PHE A 82 0.67 4.33 15.54
C PHE A 82 0.51 4.78 16.99
N VAL A 83 0.62 6.09 17.21
CA VAL A 83 0.43 6.73 18.50
C VAL A 83 -0.57 7.88 18.33
N HIS A 84 -1.73 7.75 18.96
CA HIS A 84 -2.77 8.77 18.97
C HIS A 84 -2.90 9.37 20.37
N CYS A 85 -2.63 10.67 20.50
CA CYS A 85 -2.83 11.39 21.74
C CYS A 85 -4.23 12.00 21.80
N HIS A 86 -4.91 11.89 22.95
CA HIS A 86 -6.28 12.40 23.13
C HIS A 86 -6.49 13.13 24.46
N GLY A 87 -7.46 14.05 24.47
CA GLY A 87 -7.83 14.86 25.64
C GLY A 87 -9.03 14.35 26.44
N PHE A 88 -9.56 13.15 26.15
CA PHE A 88 -10.65 12.56 26.95
C PHE A 88 -10.27 12.48 28.44
N PRO A 89 -11.15 12.88 29.39
CA PRO A 89 -12.57 13.17 29.21
C PRO A 89 -12.93 14.62 28.80
N TYR A 90 -11.97 15.55 28.69
CA TYR A 90 -12.25 16.95 28.34
C TYR A 90 -12.56 17.16 26.84
N THR A 91 -12.29 16.16 26.00
CA THR A 91 -12.69 16.11 24.59
C THR A 91 -13.58 14.89 24.32
N THR A 92 -14.35 14.93 23.23
CA THR A 92 -15.15 13.77 22.79
C THR A 92 -14.27 12.61 22.30
N ARG A 93 -14.85 11.40 22.26
CA ARG A 93 -14.18 10.20 21.70
C ARG A 93 -14.12 10.17 20.17
N ALA A 94 -14.80 11.10 19.49
CA ALA A 94 -14.84 11.14 18.03
C ALA A 94 -13.44 11.22 17.39
N GLY A 95 -12.49 11.93 18.02
CA GLY A 95 -11.11 12.00 17.57
C GLY A 95 -10.39 10.65 17.62
N GLN A 96 -10.60 9.89 18.70
CA GLN A 96 -10.02 8.56 18.90
C GLN A 96 -10.56 7.58 17.85
N GLU A 97 -11.87 7.57 17.65
CA GLU A 97 -12.53 6.71 16.66
C GLU A 97 -12.06 7.02 15.24
N LYS A 98 -11.93 8.31 14.90
CA LYS A 98 -11.43 8.75 13.59
C LYS A 98 -9.98 8.31 13.37
N ALA A 99 -9.11 8.51 14.36
CA ALA A 99 -7.71 8.10 14.27
C ALA A 99 -7.57 6.57 14.15
N ARG A 100 -8.36 5.81 14.93
CA ARG A 100 -8.42 4.36 14.86
C ARG A 100 -8.84 3.88 13.47
N ARG A 101 -9.90 4.46 12.90
CA ARG A 101 -10.37 4.14 11.54
C ARG A 101 -9.32 4.46 10.47
N LEU A 102 -8.60 5.57 10.62
CA LEU A 102 -7.50 5.91 9.71
C LEU A 102 -6.38 4.88 9.78
N ALA A 103 -5.99 4.43 10.98
CA ALA A 103 -5.01 3.37 11.15
C ALA A 103 -5.47 2.06 10.48
N GLU A 104 -6.73 1.66 10.64
CA GLU A 104 -7.29 0.47 9.98
C GLU A 104 -7.25 0.56 8.45
N ILE A 105 -7.57 1.73 7.89
CA ILE A 105 -7.50 1.96 6.43
C ILE A 105 -6.07 1.81 5.93
N LEU A 106 -5.10 2.37 6.67
CA LEU A 106 -3.68 2.30 6.30
C LEU A 106 -3.13 0.87 6.34
N LEU A 107 -3.58 0.06 7.30
CA LEU A 107 -3.10 -1.30 7.51
C LEU A 107 -3.89 -2.38 6.75
N ARG A 108 -4.88 -1.99 5.94
CA ARG A 108 -5.71 -2.94 5.20
C ARG A 108 -4.84 -3.85 4.32
N GLY A 109 -4.89 -5.15 4.59
CA GLY A 109 -4.10 -6.17 3.88
C GLY A 109 -2.67 -6.37 4.39
N GLN A 110 -2.25 -5.64 5.43
CA GLN A 110 -0.88 -5.69 5.98
C GLN A 110 -0.78 -6.44 7.32
N GLY A 111 -1.91 -6.85 7.90
CA GLY A 111 -2.00 -7.49 9.21
C GLY A 111 -2.33 -6.52 10.34
N ALA A 112 -2.47 -7.06 11.56
CA ALA A 112 -2.71 -6.23 12.74
C ALA A 112 -1.39 -5.61 13.23
N HIS A 113 -1.42 -4.31 13.52
CA HIS A 113 -0.29 -3.61 14.10
C HIS A 113 -0.72 -2.80 15.33
N PRO A 114 0.21 -2.51 16.27
CA PRO A 114 -0.12 -1.75 17.46
C PRO A 114 -0.65 -0.34 17.13
N PHE A 115 -1.75 0.01 17.79
CA PHE A 115 -2.32 1.36 17.82
C PHE A 115 -2.42 1.80 19.28
N TRP A 116 -1.54 2.69 19.68
CA TRP A 116 -1.46 3.22 21.05
C TRP A 116 -2.34 4.45 21.19
N GLN A 117 -3.18 4.46 22.22
CA GLN A 117 -3.97 5.62 22.62
C GLN A 117 -3.38 6.18 23.91
N VAL A 118 -2.92 7.42 23.84
CA VAL A 118 -2.20 8.08 24.94
C VAL A 118 -3.06 9.21 25.50
N PRO A 119 -3.53 9.12 26.76
CA PRO A 119 -4.25 10.21 27.40
C PRO A 119 -3.29 11.36 27.71
N LEU A 120 -3.53 12.54 27.14
CA LEU A 120 -2.78 13.78 27.44
C LEU A 120 -3.60 14.80 28.24
N ALA A 121 -4.85 14.47 28.57
CA ALA A 121 -5.80 15.33 29.26
C ALA A 121 -5.21 16.04 30.49
N GLU A 122 -4.63 15.28 31.44
CA GLU A 122 -4.08 15.83 32.68
C GLU A 122 -2.86 16.75 32.45
N ILE A 123 -2.02 16.40 31.49
CA ILE A 123 -0.80 17.17 31.17
C ILE A 123 -1.19 18.49 30.50
N GLN A 124 -2.16 18.45 29.59
CA GLN A 124 -2.64 19.64 28.88
C GLN A 124 -3.20 20.70 29.85
N GLN A 125 -3.90 20.28 30.91
CA GLN A 125 -4.44 21.21 31.91
C GLN A 125 -3.39 21.96 32.72
N ARG A 126 -2.15 21.47 32.82
CA ARG A 126 -1.08 22.15 33.57
C ARG A 126 -0.38 23.26 32.80
N ILE A 127 -0.63 23.34 31.49
CA ILE A 127 0.05 24.26 30.57
C ILE A 127 -0.90 25.41 30.15
N ILE A 128 -2.20 25.26 30.39
CA ILE A 128 -3.24 26.26 30.12
C ILE A 128 -3.47 27.10 31.37
#